data_AF-A0A968HAW2-F1
#
_entry.id   AF-A0A968HAW2-F1
#
_cell.length_a   1.000
_cell.length_b   1.000
_cell.length_c   1.000
_cell.angle_alpha   90.00
_cell.angle_beta   90.00
_cell.angle_gamma   90.00
#
_symmetry.space_group_name_H-M   'P 1'
#
loop_
_entity.id
_entity.type
_entity.pdbx_description
1 polymer ?
#
loop_
_entity_poly.entity_id
_entity_poly.type
_entity_poly.pdbx_seq_one_letter_code
_entity_poly.pdbx_strand_id
1 'polypeptide(L)'
;MAGRRWPYSRTPIRCKLLCGWAALFLWAFVLSACSPQARHSLLTFFFTGVPPLEREQKAVAPPHPAETADRHSDPALPAEDAHQPVAPPKPKQEYYSHPLWEDGSCAACHQVNKLFSFTPGAAGGKRKTTPVFYAGGGMPGPLLKPKDKLCNECHTDKAGLRAIRENLWIHNAAAKGDCLACHDAHQSRLSAVLRMPVDQLCRSCHTGEKLAGIAMHTQEEQPCLSCHNPHLGKDRRLLTAEYREVKQTARRGL
;
A
#
# COMPACT_ATOMS: atom_id res chain seq x y z
N MET A 1 14.50 66.12 -40.74
CA MET A 1 15.59 65.80 -39.80
C MET A 1 15.45 66.67 -38.56
N ALA A 2 15.16 66.10 -37.38
CA ALA A 2 15.43 66.70 -36.07
C ALA A 2 15.21 65.64 -34.99
N GLY A 3 16.30 65.05 -34.50
CA GLY A 3 16.30 64.01 -33.46
C GLY A 3 16.08 64.60 -32.07
N ARG A 4 15.23 63.95 -31.26
CA ARG A 4 15.03 64.25 -29.85
C ARG A 4 16.08 63.54 -29.01
N ARG A 5 16.91 64.31 -28.30
CA ARG A 5 17.83 63.82 -27.25
C ARG A 5 17.05 63.57 -25.95
N TRP A 6 17.33 62.45 -25.29
CA TRP A 6 16.89 62.13 -23.92
C TRP A 6 17.98 62.49 -22.90
N PRO A 7 17.65 63.02 -21.71
CA PRO A 7 18.63 63.27 -20.66
C PRO A 7 18.87 62.01 -19.80
N TYR A 8 20.13 61.74 -19.52
CA TYR A 8 20.62 60.66 -18.67
C TYR A 8 20.58 61.12 -17.20
N SER A 9 19.74 60.50 -16.37
CA SER A 9 19.68 60.77 -14.92
C SER A 9 20.76 59.98 -14.18
N ARG A 10 21.66 60.70 -13.50
CA ARG A 10 22.68 60.10 -12.61
C ARG A 10 22.04 59.77 -11.27
N THR A 11 22.01 58.49 -10.89
CA THR A 11 21.62 58.05 -9.55
C THR A 11 22.79 58.18 -8.56
N PRO A 12 22.55 58.58 -7.30
CA PRO A 12 23.61 58.90 -6.35
C PRO A 12 24.27 57.65 -5.73
N ILE A 13 25.60 57.71 -5.62
CA ILE A 13 26.54 56.66 -5.20
C ILE A 13 26.25 56.08 -3.80
N ARG A 14 25.50 56.78 -2.96
CA ARG A 14 25.21 56.37 -1.57
C ARG A 14 24.31 55.13 -1.45
N CYS A 15 23.55 54.76 -2.48
CA CYS A 15 22.66 53.59 -2.43
C CYS A 15 23.38 52.25 -2.67
N LYS A 16 24.56 52.26 -3.34
CA LYS A 16 25.30 51.01 -3.63
C LYS A 16 26.07 50.45 -2.43
N LEU A 17 26.46 51.29 -1.47
CA LEU A 17 27.23 50.86 -0.29
C LEU A 17 26.34 50.18 0.77
N LEU A 18 25.09 50.59 0.94
CA LEU A 18 24.16 50.00 1.91
C LEU A 18 23.71 48.58 1.53
N CYS A 19 23.56 48.28 0.24
CA CYS A 19 23.23 46.92 -0.23
C CYS A 19 24.38 45.91 -0.07
N GLY A 20 25.64 46.35 -0.18
CA GLY A 20 26.80 45.47 -0.05
C GLY A 20 27.00 44.94 1.37
N TRP A 21 26.75 45.77 2.39
CA TRP A 21 26.90 45.37 3.79
C TRP A 21 25.76 44.46 4.27
N ALA A 22 24.53 44.66 3.77
CA ALA A 22 23.41 43.77 4.07
C ALA A 22 23.62 42.34 3.54
N ALA A 23 24.25 42.19 2.37
CA ALA A 23 24.58 40.88 1.80
C ALA A 23 25.69 40.15 2.58
N LEU A 24 26.70 40.86 3.07
CA LEU A 24 27.78 40.28 3.88
C LEU A 24 27.29 39.84 5.28
N PHE A 25 26.39 40.59 5.90
CA PHE A 25 25.79 40.20 7.19
C PHE A 25 24.84 39.01 7.07
N LEU A 26 24.09 38.88 5.97
CA LEU A 26 23.24 37.72 5.72
C LEU A 26 24.07 36.43 5.54
N TRP A 27 25.23 36.53 4.88
CA TRP A 27 26.10 35.39 4.64
C TRP A 27 26.82 34.91 5.91
N ALA A 28 27.21 35.84 6.79
CA ALA A 28 27.81 35.51 8.09
C ALA A 28 26.83 34.78 9.03
N PHE A 29 25.53 35.11 8.98
CA PHE A 29 24.52 34.48 9.83
C PHE A 29 24.22 33.02 9.41
N VAL A 30 24.26 32.72 8.11
CA VAL A 30 24.05 31.36 7.58
C VAL A 30 25.19 30.41 7.95
N LEU A 31 26.43 30.91 8.03
CA LEU A 31 27.58 30.09 8.42
C LEU A 31 27.62 29.78 9.94
N SER A 32 27.04 30.65 10.77
CA SER A 32 27.05 30.49 12.23
C SER A 32 25.92 29.61 12.79
N ALA A 33 24.90 29.26 11.98
CA ALA A 33 23.69 28.56 12.45
C ALA A 33 23.63 27.05 12.11
N CYS A 34 24.71 26.45 11.62
CA CYS A 34 24.74 25.01 11.35
C CYS A 34 25.09 24.23 12.63
N SER A 35 24.17 23.37 13.08
CA SER A 35 24.37 22.53 14.26
C SER A 35 25.60 21.60 14.10
N PRO A 36 26.30 21.23 15.19
CA PRO A 36 27.48 20.37 15.12
C PRO A 36 27.24 19.06 14.36
N GLN A 37 26.02 18.50 14.47
CA GLN A 37 25.61 17.29 13.78
C GLN A 37 25.53 17.47 12.25
N ALA A 38 24.97 18.59 11.77
CA ALA A 38 24.85 18.86 10.34
C ALA A 38 26.23 19.08 9.69
N ARG A 39 27.17 19.67 10.43
CA ARG A 39 28.55 19.84 9.98
C ARG A 39 29.28 18.51 9.87
N HIS A 40 29.10 17.60 10.83
CA HIS A 40 29.75 16.28 10.81
C HIS A 40 29.23 15.41 9.65
N SER A 41 27.93 15.40 9.39
CA SER A 41 27.33 14.66 8.26
C SER A 41 27.80 15.17 6.89
N LEU A 42 28.00 16.49 6.75
CA LEU A 42 28.56 17.05 5.52
C LEU A 42 30.04 16.69 5.37
N LEU A 43 30.83 16.76 6.44
CA LEU A 43 32.26 16.46 6.38
C LEU A 43 32.53 14.97 6.10
N THR A 44 31.73 14.05 6.65
CA THR A 44 31.84 12.59 6.40
C THR A 44 31.46 12.20 4.96
N PHE A 45 30.66 13.01 4.27
CA PHE A 45 30.33 12.76 2.87
C PHE A 45 31.50 13.03 1.91
N PHE A 46 32.30 14.05 2.19
CA PHE A 46 33.41 14.47 1.32
C PHE A 46 34.78 13.94 1.76
N PHE A 47 34.96 13.63 3.04
CA PHE A 47 36.21 13.11 3.59
C PHE A 47 35.96 11.75 4.24
N THR A 48 36.51 10.70 3.65
CA THR A 48 36.35 9.29 4.08
C THR A 48 37.17 8.93 5.33
N GLY A 49 37.54 9.91 6.16
CA GLY A 49 38.39 9.74 7.34
C GLY A 49 38.05 10.65 8.52
N VAL A 50 36.82 11.19 8.59
CA VAL A 50 36.40 12.06 9.69
C VAL A 50 36.10 11.22 10.94
N PRO A 51 36.77 11.46 12.07
CA PRO A 51 36.54 10.70 13.30
C PRO A 51 35.10 10.88 13.82
N PRO A 52 34.47 9.82 14.35
CA PRO A 52 33.12 9.89 14.90
C PRO A 52 33.07 10.79 16.15
N LEU A 53 31.96 11.48 16.36
CA LEU A 53 31.76 12.36 17.51
C LEU A 53 31.70 11.53 18.81
N GLU A 54 32.24 12.07 19.92
CA GLU A 54 32.45 11.41 21.23
C GLU A 54 31.27 10.56 21.77
N ARG A 55 30.02 10.83 21.34
CA ARG A 55 28.85 10.02 21.73
C ARG A 55 28.87 8.60 21.16
N GLU A 56 29.59 8.35 20.07
CA GLU A 56 29.73 7.02 19.47
C GLU A 56 30.99 6.27 19.96
N GLN A 57 31.99 6.98 20.48
CA GLN A 57 33.25 6.38 20.93
C GLN A 57 33.14 5.69 22.30
N LYS A 58 32.10 5.98 23.08
CA LYS A 58 31.88 5.32 24.38
C LYS A 58 31.31 3.89 24.28
N ALA A 59 31.04 3.40 23.06
CA ALA A 59 30.45 2.09 22.83
C ALA A 59 31.46 0.97 22.47
N VAL A 60 32.76 1.24 22.36
CA VAL A 60 33.74 0.20 21.96
C VAL A 60 35.08 0.37 22.70
N ALA A 61 35.25 -0.36 23.82
CA ALA A 61 36.57 -0.75 24.36
C ALA A 61 36.44 -1.90 25.41
N PRO A 62 37.22 -3.00 25.31
CA PRO A 62 37.46 -3.99 26.40
C PRO A 62 38.93 -3.96 26.90
N PRO A 63 39.41 -4.83 27.83
CA PRO A 63 39.04 -5.00 29.25
C PRO A 63 40.24 -4.89 30.27
N HIS A 64 39.98 -4.38 31.49
CA HIS A 64 40.62 -4.56 32.84
C HIS A 64 42.15 -4.29 33.07
N PRO A 65 42.71 -4.18 34.32
CA PRO A 65 42.16 -4.24 35.70
C PRO A 65 42.65 -3.15 36.72
N ALA A 66 42.24 -3.29 38.00
CA ALA A 66 42.72 -2.68 39.27
C ALA A 66 42.20 -1.24 39.61
N GLU A 67 41.81 -0.82 40.82
CA GLU A 67 41.84 -1.36 42.19
C GLU A 67 40.89 -0.52 43.11
N THR A 68 40.25 -1.20 44.07
CA THR A 68 39.77 -0.82 45.44
C THR A 68 39.09 0.52 45.83
N ALA A 69 38.01 0.33 46.63
CA ALA A 69 37.41 1.18 47.69
C ALA A 69 36.67 2.46 47.22
N ASP A 70 35.50 2.87 47.73
CA ASP A 70 34.86 2.64 49.02
C ASP A 70 33.33 2.83 48.91
N ARG A 71 32.64 2.42 49.97
CA ARG A 71 31.19 2.37 50.25
C ARG A 71 30.37 3.59 49.77
N HIS A 72 29.12 3.36 49.35
CA HIS A 72 27.90 3.79 50.06
C HIS A 72 26.66 3.10 49.47
N SER A 73 25.75 2.74 50.37
CA SER A 73 24.56 1.90 50.24
C SER A 73 23.39 2.55 49.52
N ASP A 74 22.75 1.82 48.61
CA ASP A 74 21.35 2.02 48.21
C ASP A 74 20.68 0.70 47.76
N PRO A 75 19.35 0.57 47.90
CA PRO A 75 18.64 -0.71 48.07
C PRO A 75 18.34 -1.46 46.77
N ALA A 76 18.15 -2.78 46.93
CA ALA A 76 17.92 -3.76 45.87
C ALA A 76 16.76 -3.44 44.91
N LEU A 77 17.06 -3.44 43.61
CA LEU A 77 16.08 -3.60 42.53
C LEU A 77 15.92 -5.10 42.21
N PRO A 78 14.73 -5.55 41.78
CA PRO A 78 14.45 -6.98 41.60
C PRO A 78 15.19 -7.54 40.39
N ALA A 79 15.48 -8.85 40.47
CA ALA A 79 16.17 -9.63 39.46
C ALA A 79 15.64 -9.36 38.05
N GLU A 80 16.54 -8.87 37.20
CA GLU A 80 16.40 -8.68 35.78
C GLU A 80 15.93 -9.97 35.09
N ASP A 81 14.75 -9.85 34.46
CA ASP A 81 14.11 -10.85 33.64
C ASP A 81 15.08 -11.43 32.61
N ALA A 82 15.27 -12.75 32.67
CA ALA A 82 16.01 -13.51 31.70
C ALA A 82 15.51 -13.17 30.28
N HIS A 83 16.42 -12.68 29.43
CA HIS A 83 16.19 -12.46 28.01
C HIS A 83 15.64 -13.74 27.36
N GLN A 84 14.34 -13.77 27.10
CA GLN A 84 13.76 -14.77 26.22
C GLN A 84 14.30 -14.55 24.80
N PRO A 85 14.65 -15.61 24.06
CA PRO A 85 15.07 -15.48 22.67
C PRO A 85 13.97 -14.81 21.86
N VAL A 86 14.28 -13.67 21.25
CA VAL A 86 13.36 -12.98 20.34
C VAL A 86 13.12 -13.89 19.14
N ALA A 87 11.89 -14.39 19.00
CA ALA A 87 11.48 -15.21 17.88
C ALA A 87 11.78 -14.49 16.55
N PRO A 88 12.18 -15.22 15.49
CA PRO A 88 12.50 -14.61 14.21
C PRO A 88 11.31 -13.78 13.67
N PRO A 89 11.57 -12.69 12.92
CA PRO A 89 10.53 -11.84 12.37
C PRO A 89 9.60 -12.67 11.48
N LYS A 90 8.30 -12.63 11.78
CA LYS A 90 7.29 -13.33 10.98
C LYS A 90 7.39 -12.90 9.51
N PRO A 91 7.31 -13.82 8.54
CA PRO A 91 7.40 -13.48 7.12
C PRO A 91 6.30 -12.48 6.75
N LYS A 92 6.65 -11.47 5.93
CA LYS A 92 5.71 -10.48 5.41
C LYS A 92 4.59 -11.23 4.66
N GLN A 93 3.36 -11.09 5.12
CA GLN A 93 2.22 -11.81 4.55
C GLN A 93 1.92 -11.29 3.13
N GLU A 94 1.90 -12.19 2.15
CA GLU A 94 1.53 -11.90 0.77
C GLU A 94 -0.01 -11.81 0.68
N TYR A 95 -0.51 -10.74 0.06
CA TYR A 95 -1.94 -10.52 -0.17
C TYR A 95 -2.22 -10.60 -1.67
N TYR A 96 -3.35 -11.20 -2.04
CA TYR A 96 -3.93 -11.07 -3.36
C TYR A 96 -4.80 -9.83 -3.34
N SER A 97 -4.56 -8.91 -4.27
CA SER A 97 -5.34 -7.69 -4.38
C SER A 97 -6.01 -7.59 -5.74
N HIS A 98 -7.13 -6.89 -5.78
CA HIS A 98 -7.75 -6.54 -7.04
C HIS A 98 -6.85 -5.51 -7.75
N PRO A 99 -6.63 -5.60 -9.09
CA PRO A 99 -5.74 -4.65 -9.78
C PRO A 99 -6.10 -3.17 -9.59
N LEU A 100 -7.40 -2.85 -9.53
CA LEU A 100 -7.90 -1.48 -9.24
C LEU A 100 -7.66 -1.01 -7.80
N TRP A 101 -7.28 -1.92 -6.90
CA TRP A 101 -6.87 -1.59 -5.54
C TRP A 101 -5.38 -1.29 -5.50
N GLU A 102 -4.57 -2.13 -6.16
CA GLU A 102 -3.11 -1.96 -6.24
C GLU A 102 -2.71 -0.68 -6.98
N ASP A 103 -3.47 -0.30 -8.00
CA ASP A 103 -3.22 0.91 -8.79
C ASP A 103 -3.75 2.20 -8.10
N GLY A 104 -4.49 2.08 -6.99
CA GLY A 104 -5.12 3.21 -6.31
C GLY A 104 -6.27 3.87 -7.08
N SER A 105 -6.86 3.19 -8.07
CA SER A 105 -7.99 3.66 -8.86
C SER A 105 -9.33 3.59 -8.11
N CYS A 106 -9.37 4.12 -6.87
CA CYS A 106 -10.54 4.07 -6.00
C CYS A 106 -11.79 4.70 -6.65
N ALA A 107 -11.57 5.71 -7.50
CA ALA A 107 -12.62 6.41 -8.25
C ALA A 107 -13.36 5.54 -9.27
N ALA A 108 -12.83 4.35 -9.62
CA ALA A 108 -13.50 3.42 -10.52
C ALA A 108 -14.72 2.74 -9.86
N CYS A 109 -14.73 2.67 -8.53
CA CYS A 109 -15.79 1.99 -7.76
C CYS A 109 -16.51 2.94 -6.80
N HIS A 110 -15.80 3.93 -6.25
CA HIS A 110 -16.31 4.84 -5.24
C HIS A 110 -16.39 6.28 -5.75
N GLN A 111 -17.38 7.02 -5.25
CA GLN A 111 -17.37 8.47 -5.35
C GLN A 111 -16.21 8.99 -4.49
N VAL A 112 -15.18 9.53 -5.13
CA VAL A 112 -14.09 10.20 -4.42
C VAL A 112 -14.40 11.69 -4.35
N ASN A 113 -14.56 12.23 -3.15
CA ASN A 113 -14.80 13.66 -2.99
C ASN A 113 -13.57 14.44 -3.47
N LYS A 114 -13.78 15.36 -4.41
CA LYS A 114 -12.72 16.23 -4.94
C LYS A 114 -12.05 17.13 -3.89
N LEU A 115 -12.67 17.31 -2.72
CA LEU A 115 -12.10 18.10 -1.61
C LEU A 115 -10.80 17.51 -1.05
N PHE A 116 -10.57 16.20 -1.19
CA PHE A 116 -9.34 15.52 -0.75
C PHE A 116 -8.67 14.73 -1.89
N SER A 117 -9.03 15.02 -3.14
CA SER A 117 -8.38 14.40 -4.30
C SER A 117 -6.99 14.98 -4.49
N PHE A 118 -5.99 14.40 -3.81
CA PHE A 118 -4.64 14.40 -4.34
C PHE A 118 -4.70 13.62 -5.65
N THR A 119 -4.69 14.32 -6.78
CA THR A 119 -4.53 13.72 -8.10
C THR A 119 -3.16 13.05 -8.14
N PRO A 120 -3.08 11.70 -8.25
CA PRO A 120 -1.81 11.04 -8.47
C PRO A 120 -1.38 11.40 -9.89
N GLY A 121 -0.45 12.36 -10.03
CA GLY A 121 0.15 12.72 -11.32
C GLY A 121 -0.06 14.14 -11.84
N ALA A 122 -0.67 15.06 -11.08
CA ALA A 122 -0.79 16.46 -11.54
C ALA A 122 0.44 17.36 -11.26
N ALA A 123 1.47 16.85 -10.60
CA ALA A 123 2.72 17.58 -10.42
C ALA A 123 3.89 16.75 -10.98
N GLY A 124 4.59 17.30 -11.97
CA GLY A 124 5.76 16.72 -12.63
C GLY A 124 6.99 16.58 -11.72
N GLY A 125 6.86 15.82 -10.62
CA GLY A 125 7.94 15.47 -9.69
C GLY A 125 8.18 13.97 -9.66
N LYS A 126 9.44 13.55 -9.80
CA LYS A 126 9.84 12.14 -9.74
C LYS A 126 9.42 11.51 -8.41
N ARG A 127 8.81 10.32 -8.52
CA ARG A 127 8.11 9.52 -7.50
C ARG A 127 8.89 9.27 -6.21
N LYS A 128 8.20 9.35 -5.07
CA LYS A 128 8.34 8.38 -3.97
C LYS A 128 6.99 7.70 -3.81
N THR A 129 6.94 6.41 -4.11
CA THR A 129 5.77 5.53 -3.96
C THR A 129 5.46 5.34 -2.47
N THR A 130 4.80 6.30 -1.85
CA THR A 130 4.06 6.01 -0.62
C THR A 130 2.70 5.45 -1.07
N PRO A 131 2.29 4.26 -0.60
CA PRO A 131 0.96 3.75 -0.90
C PRO A 131 -0.05 4.78 -0.40
N VAL A 132 -1.07 5.05 -1.20
CA VAL A 132 -2.15 6.03 -0.94
C VAL A 132 -2.76 5.89 0.48
N PHE A 133 -2.62 4.72 1.10
CA PHE A 133 -3.10 4.40 2.44
C PHE A 133 -2.28 4.96 3.61
N TYR A 134 -0.99 5.29 3.44
CA TYR A 134 -0.13 5.73 4.56
C TYR A 134 -0.06 7.25 4.76
N ALA A 135 -0.68 8.05 3.88
CA ALA A 135 -0.60 9.52 3.91
C ALA A 135 -1.87 10.22 4.44
N GLY A 136 -2.83 9.48 5.03
CA GLY A 136 -4.14 10.03 5.41
C GLY A 136 -5.00 10.23 4.15
N GLY A 137 -5.92 9.32 3.85
CA GLY A 137 -7.14 9.20 4.63
C GLY A 137 -8.28 9.98 3.98
N GLY A 138 -8.53 9.75 2.68
CA GLY A 138 -9.85 9.98 2.14
C GLY A 138 -10.64 8.68 2.30
N MET A 139 -11.67 8.64 3.15
CA MET A 139 -12.62 7.52 3.08
C MET A 139 -13.23 7.54 1.68
N PRO A 140 -13.17 6.44 0.93
CA PRO A 140 -13.88 6.37 -0.33
C PRO A 140 -15.37 6.62 -0.04
N GLY A 141 -16.00 7.50 -0.82
CA GLY A 141 -17.42 7.79 -0.68
C GLY A 141 -18.29 6.60 -1.10
N PRO A 142 -19.60 6.78 -1.26
CA PRO A 142 -20.50 5.70 -1.64
C PRO A 142 -20.09 5.09 -3.00
N LEU A 143 -20.49 3.83 -3.23
CA LEU A 143 -20.27 3.17 -4.51
C LEU A 143 -20.92 3.96 -5.65
N LEU A 144 -20.27 3.99 -6.81
CA LEU A 144 -20.78 4.65 -8.02
C LEU A 144 -22.07 4.00 -8.53
N LYS A 145 -22.20 2.69 -8.32
CA LYS A 145 -23.38 1.90 -8.69
C LYS A 145 -23.73 0.93 -7.55
N PRO A 146 -24.99 0.43 -7.51
CA PRO A 146 -25.35 -0.66 -6.63
C PRO A 146 -24.39 -1.85 -6.77
N LYS A 147 -24.10 -2.53 -5.63
CA LYS A 147 -23.15 -3.65 -5.56
C LYS A 147 -23.45 -4.76 -6.58
N ASP A 148 -24.73 -5.01 -6.86
CA ASP A 148 -25.20 -6.07 -7.76
C ASP A 148 -24.97 -5.76 -9.25
N LYS A 149 -24.63 -4.50 -9.57
CA LYS A 149 -24.36 -4.04 -10.93
C LYS A 149 -22.89 -3.69 -11.14
N LEU A 150 -22.26 -3.07 -10.14
CA LEU A 150 -20.94 -2.44 -10.28
C LEU A 150 -19.87 -3.40 -10.83
N CYS A 151 -19.77 -4.61 -10.29
CA CYS A 151 -18.75 -5.58 -10.69
C CYS A 151 -18.88 -5.99 -12.17
N ASN A 152 -20.12 -6.08 -12.66
CA ASN A 152 -20.45 -6.53 -14.01
C ASN A 152 -20.20 -5.46 -15.08
N GLU A 153 -19.88 -4.22 -14.70
CA GLU A 153 -19.41 -3.19 -15.65
C GLU A 153 -18.10 -3.61 -16.32
N CYS A 154 -17.26 -4.36 -15.59
CA CYS A 154 -16.01 -4.90 -16.11
C CYS A 154 -16.07 -6.43 -16.25
N HIS A 155 -16.55 -7.15 -15.23
CA HIS A 155 -16.65 -8.62 -15.23
C HIS A 155 -17.89 -9.13 -15.97
N THR A 156 -18.05 -8.66 -17.20
CA THR A 156 -19.14 -9.07 -18.11
C THR A 156 -19.12 -10.57 -18.41
N ASP A 157 -17.96 -11.21 -18.24
CA ASP A 157 -17.76 -12.65 -18.37
C ASP A 157 -18.42 -13.47 -17.26
N LYS A 158 -18.84 -12.83 -16.16
CA LYS A 158 -19.52 -13.43 -15.00
C LYS A 158 -21.01 -13.07 -14.91
N ALA A 159 -21.46 -12.19 -15.80
CA ALA A 159 -22.79 -11.61 -15.72
C ALA A 159 -23.88 -12.56 -16.24
N GLY A 160 -25.09 -12.44 -15.69
CA GLY A 160 -26.26 -13.21 -16.16
C GLY A 160 -26.58 -13.00 -17.65
N LEU A 161 -26.29 -11.82 -18.20
CA LEU A 161 -26.46 -11.55 -19.64
C LEU A 161 -25.60 -12.47 -20.52
N ARG A 162 -24.40 -12.84 -20.06
CA ARG A 162 -23.58 -13.83 -20.77
C ARG A 162 -24.22 -15.21 -20.69
N ALA A 163 -24.65 -15.61 -19.50
CA ALA A 163 -25.28 -16.91 -19.29
C ALA A 163 -26.48 -17.11 -20.23
N ILE A 164 -27.34 -16.08 -20.37
CA ILE A 164 -28.48 -16.11 -21.29
C ILE A 164 -28.01 -16.24 -22.75
N ARG A 165 -27.05 -15.42 -23.18
CA ARG A 165 -26.56 -15.40 -24.57
C ARG A 165 -25.91 -16.72 -25.00
N GLU A 166 -25.15 -17.33 -24.08
CA GLU A 166 -24.40 -18.57 -24.33
C GLU A 166 -25.20 -19.83 -23.93
N ASN A 167 -26.46 -19.69 -23.52
CA ASN A 167 -27.30 -20.78 -23.02
C ASN A 167 -26.61 -21.60 -21.90
N LEU A 168 -26.03 -20.90 -20.93
CA LEU A 168 -25.35 -21.45 -19.77
C LEU A 168 -26.20 -21.32 -18.51
N TRP A 169 -25.95 -22.20 -17.56
CA TRP A 169 -26.41 -22.06 -16.20
C TRP A 169 -25.52 -21.09 -15.43
N ILE A 170 -26.11 -20.27 -14.57
CA ILE A 170 -25.41 -19.34 -13.69
C ILE A 170 -25.70 -19.65 -12.22
N HIS A 171 -24.65 -19.61 -11.40
CA HIS A 171 -24.77 -19.75 -9.96
C HIS A 171 -25.65 -18.63 -9.38
N ASN A 172 -26.57 -18.95 -8.48
CA ASN A 172 -27.58 -18.00 -7.99
C ASN A 172 -26.95 -16.72 -7.40
N ALA A 173 -25.88 -16.86 -6.61
CA ALA A 173 -25.18 -15.70 -6.05
C ALA A 173 -24.60 -14.78 -7.15
N ALA A 174 -24.04 -15.35 -8.22
CA ALA A 174 -23.54 -14.59 -9.36
C ALA A 174 -24.67 -13.96 -10.17
N ALA A 175 -25.78 -14.69 -10.37
CA ALA A 175 -26.98 -14.19 -11.05
C ALA A 175 -27.58 -12.95 -10.36
N LYS A 176 -27.55 -12.93 -9.03
CA LYS A 176 -27.98 -11.80 -8.20
C LYS A 176 -26.97 -10.65 -8.12
N GLY A 177 -25.76 -10.83 -8.63
CA GLY A 177 -24.67 -9.85 -8.46
C GLY A 177 -24.12 -9.76 -7.04
N ASP A 178 -24.36 -10.76 -6.18
CA ASP A 178 -23.83 -10.80 -4.82
C ASP A 178 -22.36 -11.25 -4.79
N CYS A 179 -21.51 -10.60 -5.60
CA CYS A 179 -20.09 -10.94 -5.74
C CYS A 179 -19.35 -10.92 -4.39
N LEU A 180 -19.71 -9.99 -3.50
CA LEU A 180 -19.11 -9.82 -2.17
C LEU A 180 -19.56 -10.87 -1.14
N ALA A 181 -20.48 -11.76 -1.51
CA ALA A 181 -20.76 -12.95 -0.72
C ALA A 181 -19.57 -13.91 -0.71
N CYS A 182 -18.67 -13.82 -1.70
CA CYS A 182 -17.50 -14.69 -1.87
C CYS A 182 -16.18 -13.92 -1.94
N HIS A 183 -16.18 -12.71 -2.49
CA HIS A 183 -14.98 -11.93 -2.74
C HIS A 183 -14.85 -10.72 -1.80
N ASP A 184 -13.63 -10.37 -1.44
CA ASP A 184 -13.23 -9.06 -0.95
C ASP A 184 -12.87 -8.18 -2.15
N ALA A 185 -13.52 -7.03 -2.30
CA ALA A 185 -13.32 -6.17 -3.46
C ALA A 185 -11.95 -5.50 -3.53
N HIS A 186 -11.24 -5.45 -2.39
CA HIS A 186 -9.95 -4.78 -2.29
C HIS A 186 -8.82 -5.79 -2.29
N GLN A 187 -8.75 -6.61 -1.26
CA GLN A 187 -7.66 -7.57 -1.08
C GLN A 187 -8.02 -8.67 -0.10
N SER A 188 -7.41 -9.83 -0.27
CA SER A 188 -7.49 -10.94 0.66
C SER A 188 -6.14 -11.64 0.78
N ARG A 189 -5.97 -12.40 1.86
CA ARG A 189 -4.88 -13.38 1.98
C ARG A 189 -5.12 -14.64 1.15
N LEU A 190 -6.32 -14.78 0.59
CA LEU A 190 -6.73 -15.94 -0.20
C LEU A 190 -6.78 -15.58 -1.68
N SER A 191 -6.41 -16.55 -2.52
CA SER A 191 -6.39 -16.39 -3.97
C SER A 191 -7.76 -15.98 -4.51
N ALA A 192 -7.77 -15.30 -5.66
CA ALA A 192 -8.98 -14.72 -6.25
C ALA A 192 -9.74 -13.80 -5.28
N VAL A 193 -9.02 -13.14 -4.37
CA VAL A 193 -9.55 -12.22 -3.36
C VAL A 193 -10.71 -12.82 -2.53
N LEU A 194 -10.68 -14.13 -2.21
CA LEU A 194 -11.77 -14.76 -1.47
C LEU A 194 -11.81 -14.33 -0.01
N ARG A 195 -13.00 -14.16 0.57
CA ARG A 195 -13.16 -13.74 1.98
C ARG A 195 -12.97 -14.86 3.00
N MET A 196 -13.00 -16.11 2.57
CA MET A 196 -12.77 -17.31 3.40
C MET A 196 -12.28 -18.48 2.54
N PRO A 197 -11.67 -19.52 3.15
CA PRO A 197 -11.26 -20.72 2.42
C PRO A 197 -12.43 -21.32 1.64
N VAL A 198 -12.13 -21.83 0.45
CA VAL A 198 -13.13 -22.31 -0.53
C VAL A 198 -14.16 -23.23 0.09
N ASP A 199 -13.73 -24.29 0.79
CA ASP A 199 -14.67 -25.28 1.32
C ASP A 199 -15.56 -24.70 2.42
N GLN A 200 -15.05 -23.80 3.25
CA GLN A 200 -15.85 -23.10 4.25
C GLN A 200 -16.88 -22.17 3.59
N LEU A 201 -16.48 -21.46 2.54
CA LEU A 201 -17.33 -20.56 1.79
C LEU A 201 -18.46 -21.31 1.07
N CYS A 202 -18.15 -22.43 0.41
CA CYS A 202 -19.18 -23.25 -0.24
C CYS A 202 -20.14 -23.85 0.80
N ARG A 203 -19.60 -24.38 1.90
CA ARG A 203 -20.39 -25.04 2.96
C ARG A 203 -21.19 -24.07 3.83
N SER A 204 -20.95 -22.75 3.75
CA SER A 204 -21.79 -21.75 4.44
C SER A 204 -23.22 -21.72 3.90
N CYS A 205 -23.42 -22.15 2.65
CA CYS A 205 -24.74 -22.24 2.01
C CYS A 205 -25.09 -23.67 1.60
N HIS A 206 -24.10 -24.47 1.18
CA HIS A 206 -24.30 -25.85 0.75
C HIS A 206 -24.00 -26.82 1.91
N THR A 207 -25.04 -27.21 2.63
CA THR A 207 -24.93 -28.03 3.84
C THR A 207 -24.55 -29.48 3.56
N GLY A 208 -23.76 -30.07 4.46
CA GLY A 208 -23.19 -31.42 4.33
C GLY A 208 -24.21 -32.53 4.06
N GLU A 209 -25.39 -32.53 4.68
CA GLU A 209 -26.41 -33.57 4.44
C GLU A 209 -26.90 -33.60 2.98
N LYS A 210 -27.15 -32.43 2.40
CA LYS A 210 -27.54 -32.29 0.99
C LYS A 210 -26.41 -32.65 0.03
N LEU A 211 -25.17 -32.36 0.42
CA LEU A 211 -23.99 -32.71 -0.38
C LEU A 211 -23.73 -34.21 -0.33
N ALA A 212 -23.75 -34.82 0.85
CA ALA A 212 -23.51 -36.25 1.09
C ALA A 212 -24.57 -37.15 0.43
N GLY A 213 -25.80 -36.65 0.25
CA GLY A 213 -26.83 -37.35 -0.53
C GLY A 213 -26.52 -37.48 -2.02
N ILE A 214 -25.47 -36.83 -2.53
CA ILE A 214 -25.02 -36.93 -3.92
C ILE A 214 -23.85 -37.91 -3.96
N ALA A 215 -24.00 -39.02 -4.69
CA ALA A 215 -23.01 -40.10 -4.79
C ALA A 215 -21.58 -39.65 -5.19
N MET A 216 -21.43 -38.51 -5.88
CA MET A 216 -20.13 -37.96 -6.24
C MET A 216 -19.38 -37.29 -5.07
N HIS A 217 -20.08 -36.91 -4.00
CA HIS A 217 -19.48 -36.31 -2.79
C HIS A 217 -19.22 -37.32 -1.68
N THR A 218 -19.50 -38.62 -1.90
CA THR A 218 -19.21 -39.68 -0.92
C THR A 218 -17.78 -40.23 -1.06
N GLN A 219 -17.04 -39.76 -2.07
CA GLN A 219 -15.62 -40.09 -2.25
C GLN A 219 -14.74 -39.19 -1.37
N GLU A 220 -13.42 -39.43 -1.41
CA GLU A 220 -12.40 -38.66 -0.69
C GLU A 220 -12.64 -37.15 -0.82
N GLU A 221 -12.46 -36.40 0.28
CA GLU A 221 -12.74 -34.95 0.32
C GLU A 221 -11.79 -34.19 -0.61
N GLN A 222 -12.22 -33.98 -1.85
CA GLN A 222 -11.54 -33.12 -2.81
C GLN A 222 -12.02 -31.67 -2.66
N PRO A 223 -11.15 -30.66 -2.89
CA PRO A 223 -11.55 -29.25 -2.85
C PRO A 223 -12.71 -28.99 -3.82
N CYS A 224 -13.69 -28.20 -3.41
CA CYS A 224 -14.92 -27.97 -4.20
C CYS A 224 -14.64 -27.51 -5.64
N LEU A 225 -13.64 -26.64 -5.81
CA LEU A 225 -13.26 -26.06 -7.11
C LEU A 225 -12.46 -27.00 -8.03
N SER A 226 -12.09 -28.20 -7.57
CA SER A 226 -11.50 -29.22 -8.45
C SER A 226 -12.51 -29.68 -9.51
N CYS A 227 -13.77 -29.80 -9.12
CA CYS A 227 -14.86 -30.27 -9.97
C CYS A 227 -15.88 -29.18 -10.31
N HIS A 228 -16.04 -28.14 -9.47
CA HIS A 228 -17.06 -27.11 -9.66
C HIS A 228 -16.51 -25.75 -10.10
N ASN A 229 -17.24 -25.12 -11.00
CA ASN A 229 -17.09 -23.74 -11.41
C ASN A 229 -18.05 -22.88 -10.57
N PRO A 230 -17.56 -21.84 -9.87
CA PRO A 230 -18.39 -21.10 -8.91
C PRO A 230 -19.35 -20.10 -9.56
N HIS A 231 -19.24 -19.89 -10.89
CA HIS A 231 -20.00 -18.85 -11.60
C HIS A 231 -20.93 -19.43 -12.67
N LEU A 232 -20.38 -20.19 -13.62
CA LEU A 232 -21.07 -20.59 -14.84
C LEU A 232 -20.82 -22.05 -15.19
N GLY A 233 -21.79 -22.70 -15.84
CA GLY A 233 -21.66 -24.07 -16.30
C GLY A 233 -22.67 -24.43 -17.37
N LYS A 234 -22.53 -25.62 -17.98
CA LYS A 234 -23.53 -26.13 -18.93
C LYS A 234 -24.87 -26.44 -18.26
N ASP A 235 -24.83 -26.83 -16.99
CA ASP A 235 -26.02 -27.10 -16.20
C ASP A 235 -25.87 -26.67 -14.74
N ARG A 236 -26.91 -26.94 -13.93
CA ARG A 236 -27.00 -26.57 -12.51
C ARG A 236 -25.92 -27.15 -11.60
N ARG A 237 -25.19 -28.17 -12.05
CA ARG A 237 -24.09 -28.79 -11.30
C ARG A 237 -22.79 -28.01 -11.47
N LEU A 238 -22.70 -27.14 -12.49
CA LEU A 238 -21.58 -26.25 -12.73
C LEU A 238 -20.23 -26.97 -12.81
N LEU A 239 -20.15 -28.09 -13.53
CA LEU A 239 -18.94 -28.91 -13.56
C LEU A 239 -17.85 -28.32 -14.46
N THR A 240 -16.61 -28.27 -13.97
CA THR A 240 -15.43 -27.79 -14.70
C THR A 240 -15.08 -28.68 -15.89
N ALA A 241 -15.37 -29.98 -15.81
CA ALA A 241 -15.21 -30.93 -16.90
C ALA A 241 -16.13 -30.62 -18.09
N GLU A 242 -17.29 -30.01 -17.83
CA GLU A 242 -18.28 -29.67 -18.86
C GLU A 242 -18.10 -28.24 -19.38
N TYR A 243 -17.66 -27.33 -18.52
CA TYR A 243 -17.45 -25.93 -18.83
C TYR A 243 -16.31 -25.32 -17.99
N ARG A 244 -15.27 -24.84 -18.68
CA ARG A 244 -14.18 -24.10 -18.06
C ARG A 244 -14.38 -22.61 -18.27
N GLU A 245 -14.43 -21.86 -17.18
CA GLU A 245 -14.60 -20.42 -17.25
C GLU A 245 -13.46 -19.75 -18.01
N VAL A 246 -13.84 -18.96 -19.03
CA VAL A 246 -12.89 -18.10 -19.74
C VAL A 246 -12.48 -16.99 -18.79
N LYS A 247 -11.22 -16.95 -18.38
CA LYS A 247 -10.65 -15.77 -17.74
C LYS A 247 -10.58 -14.68 -18.81
N GLN A 248 -11.34 -13.60 -18.67
CA GLN A 248 -11.05 -12.41 -19.48
C GLN A 248 -9.62 -11.99 -19.14
N THR A 249 -8.69 -12.29 -20.05
CA THR A 249 -7.39 -11.63 -20.05
C THR A 249 -7.74 -10.16 -20.23
N ALA A 250 -7.37 -9.36 -19.23
CA ALA A 250 -7.59 -7.92 -19.25
C ALA A 250 -7.25 -7.42 -20.66
N ARG A 251 -8.23 -6.80 -21.34
CA ARG A 251 -7.96 -6.08 -22.57
C ARG A 251 -6.96 -4.98 -22.23
N ARG A 252 -5.67 -5.27 -22.33
CA ARG A 252 -4.62 -4.27 -22.44
C ARG A 252 -4.85 -3.60 -23.79
N GLY A 253 -5.42 -2.40 -23.77
CA GLY A 253 -5.55 -1.56 -24.96
C GLY A 253 -7.00 -1.18 -25.28
N LEU A 254 -7.44 -0.09 -24.66
CA LEU A 254 -8.04 1.04 -25.38
C LEU A 254 -7.17 2.26 -25.07
#